data_AF-C0BFH8-F1
#
_entry.id   AF-C0BFH8-F1
#
_cell.length_a   1.000
_cell.length_b   1.000
_cell.length_c   1.000
_cell.angle_alpha   90.00
_cell.angle_beta   90.00
_cell.angle_gamma   90.00
#
_symmetry.space_group_name_H-M   'P 1'
#
loop_
_entity.id
_entity.type
_entity.pdbx_description
1 polymer ?
#
loop_
_entity_poly.entity_id
_entity_poly.type
_entity_poly.pdbx_seq_one_letter_code
_entity_poly.pdbx_strand_id
1 'polypeptide(L)'
;MENGNPVESRIVRDRFQKLCEQNGYEKVVFHSLRHLSTGYKLKMTNGDVKSVQGDTGHAEAEMVTDVYSEIIDEDRRYNAQKMDEQFYSTLNHDSEMQPQNEEVQPENNGLSDSDMELLQLLKSLTPEMKEMLLKQSASK
;
A
#
# COMPACT_ATOMS: atom_id res chain seq x y z
N MET A 1 -8.01 -1.11 43.58
CA MET A 1 -8.68 0.19 43.74
C MET A 1 -10.15 -0.17 43.88
N GLU A 2 -10.75 0.09 45.04
CA GLU A 2 -12.07 -0.47 45.41
C GLU A 2 -13.11 0.63 45.72
N ASN A 3 -12.71 1.90 45.63
CA ASN A 3 -13.50 3.06 46.03
C ASN A 3 -14.30 3.69 44.88
N GLY A 4 -14.32 3.08 43.69
CA GLY A 4 -15.13 3.53 42.54
C GLY A 4 -14.72 4.86 41.89
N ASN A 5 -13.73 5.56 42.44
CA ASN A 5 -13.26 6.82 41.90
C ASN A 5 -12.47 6.64 40.60
N PRO A 6 -12.55 7.60 39.65
CA PRO A 6 -11.69 7.62 38.48
C PRO A 6 -10.21 7.53 38.86
N VAL A 7 -9.48 6.68 38.15
CA VAL A 7 -8.05 6.55 38.38
C VAL A 7 -7.34 7.76 37.81
N GLU A 8 -6.50 8.40 38.62
CA GLU A 8 -5.67 9.50 38.14
C GLU A 8 -4.75 9.05 37.00
N SER A 9 -4.66 9.88 35.96
CA SER A 9 -3.81 9.61 34.79
C SER A 9 -2.34 9.34 35.17
N ARG A 10 -1.84 9.97 36.24
CA ARG A 10 -0.48 9.74 36.74
C ARG A 10 -0.28 8.30 37.20
N ILE A 11 -1.25 7.75 37.93
CA ILE A 11 -1.16 6.38 38.45
C ILE A 11 -1.14 5.36 37.30
N VAL A 12 -1.96 5.59 36.26
CA VAL A 12 -1.97 4.73 35.07
C VAL A 12 -0.62 4.77 34.36
N ARG A 13 -0.04 5.97 34.19
CA ARG A 13 1.27 6.17 33.56
C ARG A 13 2.40 5.52 34.35
N ASP A 14 2.43 5.70 35.66
CA ASP A 14 3.46 5.14 36.54
C ASP A 14 3.42 3.61 36.54
N ARG A 15 2.21 3.02 36.52
CA ARG A 15 2.04 1.56 36.39
C ARG A 15 2.50 1.03 35.05
N PHE A 16 2.16 1.74 33.96
CA PHE A 16 2.58 1.35 32.62
C PHE A 16 4.11 1.43 32.47
N GLN A 17 4.75 2.49 32.98
CA GLN A 17 6.20 2.59 32.96
C GLN A 17 6.88 1.45 33.74
N LYS A 18 6.39 1.12 34.94
CA LYS A 18 6.89 -0.01 35.72
C LYS A 18 6.77 -1.33 34.96
N LEU A 19 5.66 -1.53 34.26
CA LEU A 19 5.46 -2.71 33.41
C LEU A 19 6.51 -2.76 32.29
N CYS A 20 6.78 -1.66 31.61
CA CYS A 20 7.82 -1.59 30.58
C CYS A 20 9.20 -1.94 31.16
N GLU A 21 9.58 -1.31 32.27
CA GLU A 21 10.87 -1.56 32.94
C GLU A 21 11.05 -3.02 33.36
N GLN A 22 10.00 -3.64 33.93
CA GLN A 22 10.04 -5.04 34.36
C GLN A 22 10.22 -6.04 33.22
N ASN A 23 9.79 -5.67 32.01
CA ASN A 23 9.85 -6.54 30.84
C ASN A 23 10.96 -6.13 29.85
N GLY A 24 11.76 -5.11 30.18
CA GLY A 24 12.82 -4.60 29.30
C GLY A 24 12.30 -3.89 28.05
N TYR A 25 11.07 -3.36 28.07
CA TYR A 25 10.52 -2.59 26.96
C TYR A 25 10.98 -1.13 27.01
N GLU A 26 11.04 -0.51 25.83
CA GLU A 26 11.29 0.92 25.70
C GLU A 26 10.21 1.73 26.42
N LYS A 27 10.63 2.84 27.02
CA LYS A 27 9.74 3.75 27.71
C LYS A 27 9.00 4.64 26.71
N VAL A 28 7.73 4.33 26.48
CA VAL A 28 6.85 5.11 25.59
C VAL A 28 5.74 5.83 26.38
N VAL A 29 5.15 6.86 25.77
CA VAL A 29 4.01 7.59 26.34
C VAL A 29 2.70 7.20 25.67
N PHE A 30 1.57 7.34 26.37
CA PHE A 30 0.25 6.99 25.83
C PHE A 30 -0.11 7.73 24.54
N HIS A 31 0.43 8.94 24.34
CA HIS A 31 0.23 9.67 23.09
C HIS A 31 0.83 8.92 21.89
N SER A 32 2.04 8.35 22.04
CA SER A 32 2.69 7.54 21.01
C SER A 32 1.91 6.25 20.73
N LEU A 33 1.39 5.59 21.77
CA LEU A 33 0.56 4.39 21.61
C LEU A 33 -0.76 4.71 20.88
N ARG A 34 -1.34 5.88 21.14
CA ARG A 34 -2.55 6.34 20.43
C ARG A 34 -2.27 6.61 18.95
N HIS A 35 -1.11 7.16 18.61
CA HIS A 35 -0.67 7.31 17.23
C HIS A 35 -0.45 5.97 16.55
N LEU A 36 0.26 5.06 17.21
CA LEU A 36 0.52 3.71 16.72
C LEU A 36 -0.79 2.95 16.45
N SER A 37 -1.73 2.98 17.41
CA SER A 37 -3.01 2.29 17.26
C SER A 37 -3.86 2.86 16.13
N THR A 38 -3.80 4.18 15.92
CA THR A 38 -4.50 4.86 14.83
C THR A 38 -3.92 4.46 13.47
N GLY A 39 -2.59 4.48 13.34
CA GLY A 39 -1.89 4.03 12.12
C GLY A 39 -2.18 2.56 11.78
N TYR A 40 -2.11 1.66 12.77
CA TYR A 40 -2.46 0.25 12.55
C TYR A 40 -3.91 0.03 12.19
N LYS A 41 -4.85 0.75 12.84
CA LYS A 41 -6.26 0.65 12.49
C LYS A 41 -6.48 1.05 11.03
N LEU A 42 -5.85 2.13 10.59
CA LEU A 42 -5.95 2.60 9.21
C LEU A 42 -5.36 1.61 8.20
N LYS A 43 -4.23 0.97 8.54
CA LYS A 43 -3.66 -0.12 7.75
C LYS A 43 -4.61 -1.31 7.64
N MET A 44 -5.22 -1.72 8.75
CA MET A 44 -6.17 -2.84 8.78
C MET A 44 -7.49 -2.54 8.06
N THR A 45 -7.91 -1.28 7.98
CA THR A 45 -9.09 -0.85 7.22
C THR A 45 -8.77 -0.48 5.76
N ASN A 46 -7.59 -0.82 5.26
CA ASN A 46 -7.14 -0.51 3.90
C ASN A 46 -7.26 0.98 3.54
N GLY A 47 -7.03 1.87 4.50
CA GLY A 47 -7.10 3.31 4.28
C GLY A 47 -8.50 3.92 4.43
N ASP A 48 -9.48 3.25 5.05
CA ASP A 48 -10.76 3.88 5.42
C ASP A 48 -10.58 4.88 6.57
N VAL A 49 -10.21 6.10 6.18
CA VAL A 49 -9.97 7.23 7.10
C VAL A 49 -11.24 7.59 7.89
N LYS A 50 -12.44 7.46 7.32
CA LYS A 50 -13.68 7.89 7.98
C LYS A 50 -14.04 6.96 9.14
N SER A 51 -13.90 5.65 8.93
CA SER A 51 -14.09 4.67 10.00
C SER A 51 -13.08 4.90 11.14
N VAL A 52 -11.80 5.08 10.81
CA VAL A 52 -10.73 5.31 11.80
C VAL A 52 -10.91 6.61 12.57
N GLN A 53 -11.36 7.68 11.90
CA GLN A 53 -11.63 8.96 12.54
C GLN A 53 -12.73 8.85 13.60
N GLY A 54 -13.83 8.17 13.29
CA GLY A 54 -14.93 7.93 14.23
C GLY A 54 -14.48 7.16 15.48
N ASP A 55 -13.67 6.12 15.28
CA ASP A 55 -13.16 5.27 16.36
C ASP A 55 -12.14 5.96 17.28
N THR A 56 -11.42 6.96 16.77
CA THR A 56 -10.35 7.64 17.50
C THR A 56 -10.79 8.96 18.14
N GLY A 57 -12.00 9.42 17.83
CA GLY A 57 -12.60 10.64 18.37
C GLY A 57 -11.85 11.91 17.95
N HIS A 58 -11.09 11.87 16.84
CA HIS A 58 -10.42 13.05 16.31
C HIS A 58 -11.42 14.00 15.65
N ALA A 59 -11.44 15.26 16.10
CA ALA A 59 -12.23 16.31 15.47
C ALA A 59 -11.73 16.63 14.05
N GLU A 60 -10.44 16.39 13.76
CA GLU A 60 -9.78 16.66 12.49
C GLU A 60 -8.80 15.54 12.12
N ALA A 61 -8.71 15.19 10.83
CA ALA A 61 -7.94 14.04 10.33
C ALA A 61 -6.41 14.28 10.32
N GLU A 62 -5.96 15.50 10.65
CA GLU A 62 -4.60 16.00 10.42
C GLU A 62 -3.50 15.30 11.25
N MET A 63 -3.81 14.83 12.47
CA MET A 63 -2.84 14.06 13.28
C MET A 63 -2.72 12.59 12.87
N VAL A 64 -3.59 12.11 11.97
CA VAL A 64 -3.58 10.74 11.46
C VAL A 64 -2.59 10.60 10.29
N THR A 65 -2.30 11.69 9.57
CA THR A 65 -1.54 11.66 8.30
C THR A 65 -0.02 11.65 8.45
N ASP A 66 0.55 12.24 9.51
CA ASP A 66 2.01 12.33 9.64
C ASP A 66 2.68 10.98 9.95
N VAL A 67 2.15 10.22 10.91
CA VAL A 67 2.61 8.84 11.22
C VAL A 67 2.20 7.88 10.12
N TYR A 68 1.09 8.16 9.42
CA TYR A 68 0.61 7.33 8.31
C TYR A 68 1.43 7.48 7.05
N SER A 69 2.04 8.64 6.79
CA SER A 69 2.93 8.84 5.64
C SER A 69 4.09 7.85 5.68
N GLU A 70 4.67 7.62 6.86
CA GLU A 70 5.74 6.62 7.05
C GLU A 70 5.26 5.18 6.79
N ILE A 71 4.06 4.82 7.26
CA ILE A 71 3.48 3.47 7.05
C ILE A 71 3.11 3.22 5.58
N ILE A 72 2.52 4.21 4.89
CA ILE A 72 2.23 4.09 3.45
C ILE A 72 3.52 3.99 2.65
N ASP A 73 4.53 4.78 3.00
CA ASP A 73 5.81 4.77 2.30
C ASP A 73 6.51 3.41 2.45
N GLU A 74 6.39 2.76 3.61
CA GLU A 74 6.85 1.39 3.80
C GLU A 74 6.10 0.40 2.90
N ASP A 75 4.77 0.47 2.82
CA ASP A 75 3.96 -0.39 1.93
C ASP A 75 4.27 -0.12 0.45
N ARG A 76 4.53 1.13 0.04
CA ARG A 76 4.98 1.49 -1.31
C ARG A 76 6.33 0.89 -1.63
N ARG A 77 7.31 1.01 -0.71
CA ARG A 77 8.64 0.42 -0.87
C ARG A 77 8.56 -1.10 -0.98
N TYR A 78 7.77 -1.74 -0.14
CA TYR A 78 7.55 -3.19 -0.19
C TYR A 78 6.92 -3.62 -1.52
N ASN A 79 5.90 -2.90 -2.00
CA ASN A 79 5.27 -3.20 -3.29
C ASN A 79 6.24 -2.99 -4.46
N ALA A 80 7.09 -1.96 -4.42
CA ALA A 80 8.12 -1.72 -5.42
C ALA A 80 9.16 -2.85 -5.44
N GLN A 81 9.63 -3.31 -4.27
CA GLN A 81 10.53 -4.46 -4.15
C GLN A 81 9.88 -5.73 -4.70
N LYS A 82 8.62 -6.01 -4.33
CA LYS A 82 7.89 -7.16 -4.85
C LYS A 82 7.71 -7.09 -6.38
N MET A 83 7.47 -5.90 -6.93
CA MET A 83 7.36 -5.71 -8.38
C MET A 83 8.72 -5.93 -9.07
N ASP A 84 9.81 -5.43 -8.50
CA ASP A 84 11.18 -5.70 -8.96
C ASP A 84 11.49 -7.20 -8.96
N GLU A 85 11.23 -7.87 -7.84
CA GLU A 85 11.46 -9.31 -7.67
C GLU A 85 10.58 -10.20 -8.54
N GLN A 86 9.32 -9.83 -8.81
CA GLN A 86 8.37 -10.72 -9.51
C GLN A 86 8.28 -10.42 -11.00
N PHE A 87 8.45 -9.16 -11.39
CA PHE A 87 8.27 -8.71 -12.77
C PHE A 87 9.60 -8.44 -13.48
N TYR A 88 10.59 -7.88 -12.78
CA TYR A 88 11.85 -7.49 -13.41
C TYR A 88 12.98 -8.52 -13.23
N SER A 89 12.98 -9.32 -12.16
CA SER A 89 13.97 -10.40 -11.98
C SER A 89 13.85 -11.51 -13.03
N THR A 90 12.62 -11.76 -13.52
CA THR A 90 12.34 -12.71 -14.59
C THR A 90 12.83 -12.21 -15.94
N LEU A 91 12.77 -10.89 -16.19
CA LEU A 91 13.32 -10.25 -17.40
C LEU A 91 14.86 -10.30 -17.44
N ASN A 92 15.52 -10.25 -16.28
CA ASN A 92 16.98 -10.33 -16.20
C ASN A 92 17.52 -11.75 -16.40
N HIS A 93 16.71 -12.80 -16.22
CA HIS A 93 17.11 -14.17 -16.51
C HIS A 93 17.08 -14.50 -18.01
N ASP A 94 16.26 -13.77 -18.78
CA ASP A 94 16.20 -13.88 -20.24
C ASP A 94 17.31 -13.08 -20.96
N SER A 95 18.01 -12.17 -20.26
CA SER A 95 19.06 -11.31 -20.83
C SER A 95 20.48 -11.91 -20.85
N GLU A 96 20.74 -13.06 -20.22
CA GLU A 96 22.10 -13.65 -20.20
C GLU A 96 22.43 -14.53 -21.43
N MET A 97 21.53 -14.63 -22.41
CA MET A 97 21.87 -15.13 -23.74
C MET A 97 21.84 -14.00 -24.76
N GLN A 98 22.98 -13.32 -24.98
CA GLN A 98 23.57 -13.11 -26.31
C GLN A 98 24.74 -12.11 -26.25
N PRO A 99 25.77 -12.37 -27.07
CA PRO A 99 26.05 -11.35 -28.07
C PRO A 99 26.08 -12.02 -29.44
N GLN A 100 25.23 -11.55 -30.36
CA GLN A 100 25.62 -11.13 -31.72
C GLN A 100 24.40 -10.92 -32.64
N ASN A 101 24.35 -9.69 -33.16
CA ASN A 101 23.94 -9.29 -34.52
C ASN A 101 22.47 -9.44 -34.95
N GLU A 102 21.88 -8.27 -35.21
CA GLU A 102 20.87 -7.94 -36.22
C GLU A 102 19.83 -9.00 -36.60
N GLU A 103 18.63 -8.87 -36.04
CA GLU A 103 17.35 -8.82 -36.77
C GLU A 103 16.22 -8.44 -35.79
N VAL A 104 15.50 -7.37 -36.09
CA VAL A 104 14.38 -6.87 -35.27
C VAL A 104 13.18 -7.80 -35.40
N GLN A 105 12.85 -8.56 -34.35
CA GLN A 105 11.59 -9.31 -34.21
C GLN A 105 11.05 -9.22 -32.76
N PRO A 106 9.72 -9.28 -32.56
CA PRO A 106 9.03 -8.58 -31.48
C PRO A 106 8.96 -9.38 -30.17
N GLU A 107 9.38 -8.74 -29.09
CA GLU A 107 9.41 -9.25 -27.71
C GLU A 107 7.98 -9.57 -27.20
N ASN A 108 7.82 -10.76 -26.62
CA ASN A 108 6.61 -11.29 -26.01
C ASN A 108 6.24 -10.49 -24.74
N ASN A 109 5.31 -9.55 -24.86
CA ASN A 109 4.62 -8.96 -23.73
C ASN A 109 3.80 -10.06 -23.03
N GLY A 110 3.92 -10.18 -21.70
CA GLY A 110 3.16 -11.09 -20.82
C GLY A 110 1.65 -10.83 -20.83
N LEU A 111 1.03 -11.02 -21.97
CA LEU A 111 -0.38 -10.91 -22.25
C LEU A 111 -1.04 -12.22 -21.83
N SER A 112 -2.12 -12.16 -21.06
CA SER A 112 -2.95 -13.35 -20.82
C SER A 112 -3.55 -13.83 -22.15
N ASP A 113 -3.98 -15.09 -22.24
CA ASP A 113 -4.63 -15.62 -23.45
C ASP A 113 -5.81 -14.73 -23.91
N SER A 114 -6.53 -14.13 -22.95
CA SER A 114 -7.59 -13.16 -23.23
C SER A 114 -7.09 -11.84 -23.81
N ASP A 115 -5.92 -11.36 -23.40
CA ASP A 115 -5.31 -10.14 -23.95
C ASP A 115 -4.79 -10.39 -25.37
N MET A 116 -4.28 -11.60 -25.64
CA MET A 116 -3.87 -12.02 -26.97
C MET A 116 -5.06 -12.09 -27.94
N GLU A 117 -6.18 -12.69 -27.51
CA GLU A 117 -7.42 -12.72 -28.28
C GLU A 117 -7.97 -11.31 -28.56
N LEU A 118 -7.94 -10.44 -27.54
CA LEU A 118 -8.38 -9.05 -27.69
C LEU A 118 -7.53 -8.28 -28.70
N LEU A 119 -6.21 -8.47 -28.69
CA LEU A 119 -5.31 -7.86 -29.67
C LEU A 119 -5.55 -8.41 -31.08
N GLN A 120 -5.87 -9.69 -31.21
CA GLN A 120 -6.15 -10.31 -32.49
C GLN A 120 -7.46 -9.81 -33.09
N LEU A 121 -8.48 -9.62 -32.24
CA LEU A 121 -9.73 -8.98 -32.61
C LEU A 121 -9.52 -7.51 -33.00
N LEU A 122 -8.77 -6.74 -32.22
CA LEU A 122 -8.44 -5.35 -32.56
C LEU A 122 -7.66 -5.23 -33.88
N LYS A 123 -6.82 -6.21 -34.20
CA LYS A 123 -6.09 -6.23 -35.48
C LYS A 123 -7.02 -6.52 -36.66
N SER A 124 -8.02 -7.37 -36.51
CA SER A 124 -8.96 -7.76 -37.59
C SER A 124 -10.05 -6.74 -37.90
N LEU A 125 -10.26 -5.73 -37.05
CA LEU A 125 -11.19 -4.63 -37.30
C LEU A 125 -10.76 -3.76 -38.49
N THR A 126 -11.74 -3.18 -39.20
CA THR A 126 -11.47 -2.19 -40.25
C THR A 126 -10.95 -0.87 -39.66
N PRO A 127 -10.21 -0.07 -40.45
CA PRO A 127 -9.73 1.23 -40.00
C PRO A 127 -10.85 2.14 -39.47
N GLU A 128 -12.05 2.14 -40.08
CA GLU A 128 -13.16 2.97 -39.62
C GLU A 128 -13.68 2.55 -38.23
N MET A 129 -13.71 1.23 -37.97
CA MET A 129 -14.16 0.69 -36.68
C MET A 129 -13.18 1.01 -35.55
N LYS A 130 -11.87 1.01 -35.83
CA LYS A 130 -10.82 1.42 -34.88
C LYS A 130 -10.96 2.88 -34.50
N GLU A 131 -11.23 3.73 -35.49
CA GLU A 131 -11.40 5.17 -35.29
C GLU A 131 -12.65 5.50 -34.46
N MET A 132 -13.74 4.74 -34.65
CA MET A 132 -14.97 4.89 -33.87
C MET A 132 -14.78 4.51 -32.40
N LEU A 133 -14.04 3.43 -32.11
CA LEU A 133 -13.71 3.01 -30.75
C LEU A 133 -12.85 4.05 -30.02
N LEU A 134 -11.85 4.61 -30.70
CA LEU A 134 -10.99 5.67 -30.15
C LEU A 134 -11.81 6.92 -29.80
N LYS A 135 -12.71 7.34 -30.70
CA LYS A 135 -13.60 8.50 -30.46
C LYS A 135 -14.55 8.28 -29.28
N GLN A 136 -15.09 7.08 -29.09
CA GLN A 136 -15.92 6.76 -27.92
C GLN A 136 -15.11 6.73 -26.61
N SER A 137 -13.86 6.29 -26.64
CA SER A 137 -12.98 6.26 -25.46
C SER A 137 -12.49 7.64 -25.01
N ALA A 138 -12.31 8.56 -25.96
CA ALA A 138 -11.83 9.93 -25.71
C ALA A 138 -12.92 10.94 -25.36
N SER A 139 -14.20 10.55 -25.40
CA SER A 139 -15.35 11.44 -25.19
C SER A 139 -15.96 11.35 -23.77
N LYS A 140 -15.17 10.92 -22.77
CA LYS A 140 -15.56 10.97 -21.35
C LYS A 140 -14.92 12.15 -20.63
#